data_AF-A0A356GDI1-F1
#
_entry.id   AF-A0A356GDI1-F1
#
_cell.length_a   1.000
_cell.length_b   1.000
_cell.length_c   1.000
_cell.angle_alpha   90.00
_cell.angle_beta   90.00
_cell.angle_gamma   90.00
#
_symmetry.space_group_name_H-M   'P 1'
#
loop_
_entity.id
_entity.type
_entity.pdbx_description
1 polymer ?
#
loop_
_entity_poly.entity_id
_entity_poly.type
_entity_poly.pdbx_seq_one_letter_code
_entity_poly.pdbx_strand_id
1 'polypeptide(L)'
;MDKRLPETKFCVETLFPQGLCILGGSPKVGKSWLVIDLCIHIAKGELMWGLPVTQGETLYLCLEDSERRIQERLNTITDDVPPGLYFATGSTSIESGVCDWIRKFKYEHPAVTFVAIDTFQLIRTPTGDVSYGNDYTELQPLRALAEELKICLLLVHHLRKMGDKDPINKLSGSTGIAGAVDAIYVLEKNERIENSATLYASGRDIRDRKMKLEMEPVTCTWQLLSDSLTMPETVMPDEMVALGTLMKATLLFNGSNTDLASALSATLGREITAKGMKQMMNRWRFQMEALGVYFESRRSNGQKYIRVKYVSPQPTESA
;
A
#
# COMPACT_ATOMS: atom_id res chain seq x y z
N MET A 1 6.68 23.41 2.18
CA MET A 1 5.33 23.26 2.77
C MET A 1 5.54 22.82 4.21
N ASP A 2 5.08 23.58 5.20
CA ASP A 2 5.25 23.24 6.64
C ASP A 2 4.02 22.47 7.19
N LYS A 3 3.08 22.11 6.32
CA LYS A 3 1.90 21.30 6.66
C LYS A 3 2.34 19.88 7.00
N ARG A 4 2.08 19.44 8.23
CA ARG A 4 2.29 18.06 8.68
C ARG A 4 1.14 17.19 8.19
N LEU A 5 1.39 16.44 7.12
CA LEU A 5 0.46 15.41 6.64
C LEU A 5 0.75 14.08 7.36
N PRO A 6 -0.27 13.21 7.55
CA PRO A 6 -0.06 11.86 8.05
C PRO A 6 0.76 11.02 7.05
N GLU A 7 1.38 9.96 7.54
CA GLU A 7 2.08 8.99 6.68
C GLU A 7 1.07 8.20 5.85
N THR A 8 1.50 7.78 4.65
CA THR A 8 0.75 6.80 3.85
C THR A 8 0.66 5.51 4.65
N LYS A 9 -0.57 5.03 4.89
CA LYS A 9 -0.79 3.77 5.58
C LYS A 9 -0.77 2.61 4.60
N PHE A 10 -0.36 1.44 5.06
CA PHE A 10 -0.33 0.21 4.28
C PHE A 10 -1.11 -0.90 5.00
N CYS A 11 -1.84 -1.71 4.24
CA CYS A 11 -2.37 -2.98 4.76
C CYS A 11 -1.25 -4.02 4.85
N VAL A 12 -0.39 -4.07 3.83
CA VAL A 12 0.87 -4.82 3.84
C VAL A 12 1.98 -3.83 3.54
N GLU A 13 2.90 -3.66 4.49
CA GLU A 13 3.94 -2.66 4.43
C GLU A 13 4.72 -2.72 3.12
N THR A 14 4.97 -1.56 2.52
CA THR A 14 5.67 -1.36 1.23
C THR A 14 4.98 -1.94 -0.01
N LEU A 15 3.86 -2.66 0.13
CA LEU A 15 3.24 -3.40 -0.96
C LEU A 15 1.81 -2.96 -1.24
N PHE A 16 0.92 -2.87 -0.25
CA PHE A 16 -0.50 -2.53 -0.44
C PHE A 16 -0.85 -1.23 0.29
N PRO A 17 -0.73 -0.05 -0.35
CA PRO A 17 -1.04 1.23 0.25
C PRO A 17 -2.54 1.46 0.39
N GLN A 18 -2.92 2.33 1.31
CA GLN A 18 -4.23 2.97 1.33
C GLN A 18 -4.44 3.76 0.03
N GLY A 19 -5.60 3.62 -0.61
CA GLY A 19 -5.87 4.18 -1.93
C GLY A 19 -6.50 3.16 -2.87
N LEU A 20 -6.66 3.54 -4.13
CA LEU A 20 -7.22 2.68 -5.17
C LEU A 20 -6.13 1.83 -5.79
N CYS A 21 -6.30 0.52 -5.73
CA CYS A 21 -5.37 -0.48 -6.24
C CYS A 21 -6.04 -1.33 -7.33
N ILE A 22 -5.25 -1.91 -8.24
CA ILE A 22 -5.77 -2.87 -9.23
C ILE A 22 -4.87 -4.09 -9.37
N LEU A 23 -5.46 -5.29 -9.31
CA LEU A 23 -4.80 -6.58 -9.55
C LEU A 23 -5.30 -7.17 -10.86
N GLY A 24 -4.46 -7.14 -11.90
CA GLY A 24 -4.73 -7.77 -13.18
C GLY A 24 -4.05 -9.11 -13.34
N GLY A 25 -4.61 -9.93 -14.21
CA GLY A 25 -4.02 -11.20 -14.62
C GLY A 25 -4.98 -11.98 -15.52
N SER A 26 -4.44 -12.90 -16.32
CA SER A 26 -5.24 -13.78 -17.17
C SER A 26 -6.32 -14.53 -16.35
N PRO A 27 -7.44 -14.93 -16.97
CA PRO A 27 -8.42 -15.79 -16.32
C PRO A 27 -7.76 -17.04 -15.74
N LYS A 28 -8.17 -17.44 -14.53
CA LYS A 28 -7.70 -18.64 -13.82
C LYS A 28 -6.19 -18.64 -13.45
N VAL A 29 -5.54 -17.48 -13.47
CA VAL A 29 -4.12 -17.36 -13.06
C VAL A 29 -3.92 -17.48 -11.54
N GLY A 30 -4.98 -17.35 -10.73
CA GLY A 30 -4.92 -17.45 -9.27
C GLY A 30 -5.07 -16.12 -8.50
N LYS A 31 -5.64 -15.08 -9.13
CA LYS A 31 -5.91 -13.77 -8.49
C LYS A 31 -6.82 -13.89 -7.27
N SER A 32 -7.97 -14.53 -7.41
CA SER A 32 -8.94 -14.64 -6.32
C SER A 32 -8.36 -15.42 -5.14
N TRP A 33 -7.48 -16.42 -5.39
CA TRP A 33 -6.73 -17.09 -4.33
C TRP A 33 -5.80 -16.13 -3.58
N LEU A 34 -5.04 -15.31 -4.31
CA LEU A 34 -4.20 -14.26 -3.72
C LEU A 34 -5.02 -13.25 -2.89
N VAL A 35 -6.21 -12.86 -3.37
CA VAL A 35 -7.08 -11.90 -2.67
C VAL A 35 -7.64 -12.48 -1.38
N ILE A 36 -8.11 -13.74 -1.37
CA ILE A 36 -8.59 -14.39 -0.14
C ILE A 36 -7.46 -14.48 0.88
N ASP A 37 -6.29 -14.94 0.45
CA ASP A 37 -5.11 -15.10 1.31
C ASP A 37 -4.68 -13.74 1.92
N LEU A 38 -4.67 -12.68 1.11
CA LEU A 38 -4.42 -11.31 1.56
C LEU A 38 -5.45 -10.85 2.60
N CYS A 39 -6.74 -11.10 2.37
CA CYS A 39 -7.80 -10.73 3.30
C CYS A 39 -7.65 -11.44 4.66
N ILE A 40 -7.23 -12.71 4.66
CA ILE A 40 -6.98 -13.50 5.87
C ILE A 40 -5.80 -12.92 6.65
N HIS A 41 -4.66 -12.68 5.99
CA HIS A 41 -3.47 -12.12 6.63
C HIS A 41 -3.75 -10.74 7.26
N ILE A 42 -4.48 -9.86 6.56
CA ILE A 42 -4.86 -8.54 7.10
C ILE A 42 -5.81 -8.67 8.30
N ALA A 43 -6.79 -9.57 8.24
CA ALA A 43 -7.72 -9.79 9.34
C ALA A 43 -7.04 -10.38 10.58
N LYS A 44 -6.04 -11.26 10.41
CA LYS A 44 -5.25 -11.84 11.49
C LYS A 44 -4.12 -10.92 11.98
N GLY A 45 -3.64 -9.99 11.16
CA GLY A 45 -2.43 -9.21 11.45
C GLY A 45 -1.14 -10.02 11.28
N GLU A 46 -1.18 -11.09 10.50
CA GLU A 46 -0.05 -12.00 10.26
C GLU A 46 0.80 -11.53 9.09
N LEU A 47 2.11 -11.81 9.14
CA LEU A 47 3.05 -11.41 8.10
C LEU A 47 2.67 -12.01 6.74
N MET A 48 2.61 -11.21 5.69
CA MET A 48 2.46 -11.69 4.33
C MET A 48 3.80 -11.69 3.63
N TRP A 49 4.32 -12.86 3.28
CA TRP A 49 5.63 -13.01 2.62
C TRP A 49 6.79 -12.36 3.39
N GLY A 50 6.71 -12.38 4.73
CA GLY A 50 7.68 -11.74 5.61
C GLY A 50 7.54 -10.21 5.73
N LEU A 51 6.57 -9.61 5.03
CA LEU A 51 6.25 -8.19 5.16
C LEU A 51 5.31 -7.98 6.35
N PRO A 52 5.55 -6.95 7.19
CA PRO A 52 4.61 -6.56 8.24
C PRO A 52 3.23 -6.22 7.67
N VAL A 53 2.20 -6.64 8.39
CA VAL A 53 0.80 -6.41 8.04
C VAL A 53 0.14 -5.60 9.14
N THR A 54 -0.53 -4.52 8.75
CA THR A 54 -1.35 -3.74 9.69
C THR A 54 -2.70 -4.44 9.83
N GLN A 55 -2.98 -4.96 11.02
CA GLN A 55 -4.25 -5.64 11.29
C GLN A 55 -5.45 -4.70 11.06
N GLY A 56 -6.49 -5.24 10.42
CA GLY A 56 -7.78 -4.58 10.27
C GLY A 56 -8.82 -5.52 9.68
N GLU A 57 -10.08 -5.11 9.69
CA GLU A 57 -11.13 -5.93 9.08
C GLU A 57 -11.07 -5.81 7.54
N THR A 58 -11.55 -6.85 6.86
CA THR A 58 -11.52 -6.94 5.40
C THR A 58 -12.89 -7.26 4.84
N LEU A 59 -13.22 -6.66 3.70
CA LEU A 59 -14.46 -6.93 2.98
C LEU A 59 -14.14 -7.38 1.56
N TYR A 60 -14.57 -8.58 1.20
CA TYR A 60 -14.36 -9.12 -0.15
C TYR A 60 -15.69 -9.31 -0.89
N LEU A 61 -15.92 -8.47 -1.91
CA LEU A 61 -17.04 -8.58 -2.85
C LEU A 61 -16.66 -9.57 -3.96
N CYS A 62 -17.11 -10.82 -3.79
CA CYS A 62 -16.93 -11.92 -4.72
C CYS A 62 -18.13 -11.98 -5.68
N LEU A 63 -18.12 -11.15 -6.72
CA LEU A 63 -19.27 -10.95 -7.62
C LEU A 63 -19.43 -12.06 -8.67
N GLU A 64 -18.38 -12.84 -8.94
CA GLU A 64 -18.42 -13.97 -9.87
C GLU A 64 -18.62 -15.34 -9.20
N ASP A 65 -18.45 -15.42 -7.88
CA ASP A 65 -18.47 -16.68 -7.13
C ASP A 65 -19.80 -16.87 -6.36
N SER A 66 -20.20 -18.12 -6.18
CA SER A 66 -21.26 -18.49 -5.25
C SER A 66 -20.74 -18.58 -3.82
N GLU A 67 -21.63 -18.45 -2.83
CA GLU A 67 -21.28 -18.62 -1.41
C GLU A 67 -20.60 -19.97 -1.14
N ARG A 68 -21.11 -21.05 -1.77
CA ARG A 68 -20.49 -22.38 -1.70
C ARG A 68 -19.03 -22.36 -2.16
N ARG A 69 -18.73 -21.69 -3.28
CA ARG A 69 -17.38 -21.61 -3.82
C ARG A 69 -16.47 -20.79 -2.92
N ILE A 70 -16.97 -19.73 -2.30
CA ILE A 70 -16.22 -18.95 -1.31
C ILE A 70 -15.88 -19.82 -0.10
N GLN A 71 -16.87 -20.55 0.44
CA GLN A 71 -16.67 -21.45 1.57
C GLN A 71 -15.65 -22.56 1.25
N GLU A 72 -15.74 -23.20 0.09
CA GLU A 72 -14.78 -24.22 -0.34
C GLU A 72 -13.34 -23.64 -0.38
N ARG A 73 -13.17 -22.41 -0.89
CA ARG A 73 -11.84 -21.76 -0.94
C ARG A 73 -11.32 -21.39 0.45
N LEU A 74 -12.16 -20.85 1.32
CA LEU A 74 -11.79 -20.53 2.70
C LEU A 74 -11.28 -21.77 3.42
N ASN A 75 -12.05 -22.86 3.37
CA ASN A 75 -11.69 -24.14 3.97
C ASN A 75 -10.42 -24.77 3.35
N THR A 76 -10.03 -24.34 2.15
CA THR A 76 -8.77 -24.77 1.53
C THR A 76 -7.59 -23.98 2.10
N ILE A 77 -7.74 -22.68 2.32
CA ILE A 77 -6.64 -21.81 2.78
C ILE A 77 -6.46 -21.89 4.31
N THR A 78 -7.55 -21.94 5.07
CA THR A 78 -7.50 -21.84 6.53
C THR A 78 -8.57 -22.70 7.20
N ASP A 79 -8.22 -23.22 8.37
CA ASP A 79 -9.11 -23.90 9.31
C ASP A 79 -9.79 -22.95 10.30
N ASP A 80 -9.29 -21.72 10.41
CA ASP A 80 -9.81 -20.67 11.30
C ASP A 80 -10.04 -19.37 10.51
N VAL A 81 -11.30 -19.13 10.15
CA VAL A 81 -11.72 -17.92 9.44
C VAL A 81 -11.78 -16.77 10.44
N PRO A 82 -10.95 -15.71 10.28
CA PRO A 82 -10.89 -14.64 11.25
C PRO A 82 -12.22 -13.86 11.30
N PRO A 83 -12.68 -13.43 12.49
CA PRO A 83 -13.99 -12.79 12.64
C PRO A 83 -14.11 -11.43 11.92
N GLY A 84 -12.98 -10.79 11.61
CA GLY A 84 -12.91 -9.54 10.85
C GLY A 84 -12.91 -9.69 9.34
N LEU A 85 -13.14 -10.90 8.80
CA LEU A 85 -13.22 -11.18 7.37
C LEU A 85 -14.67 -11.31 6.91
N TYR A 86 -15.11 -10.37 6.08
CA TYR A 86 -16.47 -10.30 5.55
C TYR A 86 -16.49 -10.60 4.05
N PHE A 87 -17.53 -11.31 3.61
CA PHE A 87 -17.77 -11.61 2.19
C PHE A 87 -19.15 -11.09 1.76
N ALA A 88 -19.22 -10.63 0.51
CA ALA A 88 -20.48 -10.30 -0.14
C ALA A 88 -20.51 -10.89 -1.56
N THR A 89 -21.67 -11.41 -1.95
CA THR A 89 -21.96 -11.84 -3.32
C THR A 89 -23.15 -11.05 -3.85
N GLY A 90 -23.37 -11.10 -5.17
CA GLY A 90 -24.56 -10.51 -5.78
C GLY A 90 -24.28 -9.68 -7.03
N SER A 91 -25.27 -8.89 -7.40
CA SER A 91 -25.24 -7.98 -8.56
C SER A 91 -25.19 -6.54 -8.05
N THR A 92 -24.18 -5.79 -8.46
CA THR A 92 -24.04 -4.37 -8.12
C THR A 92 -23.23 -3.67 -9.20
N SER A 93 -23.39 -2.36 -9.31
CA SER A 93 -22.57 -1.48 -10.15
C SER A 93 -22.29 -0.15 -9.46
N ILE A 94 -21.40 0.65 -10.06
CA ILE A 94 -21.18 2.04 -9.64
C ILE A 94 -22.50 2.80 -9.70
N GLU A 95 -23.27 2.63 -10.77
CA GLU A 95 -24.57 3.29 -10.97
C GLU A 95 -25.65 2.79 -10.01
N SER A 96 -25.63 1.51 -9.63
CA SER A 96 -26.60 0.94 -8.69
C SER A 96 -26.27 1.23 -7.22
N GLY A 97 -25.17 1.95 -6.95
CA GLY A 97 -24.84 2.41 -5.59
C GLY A 97 -23.83 1.55 -4.82
N VAL A 98 -22.93 0.81 -5.48
CA VAL A 98 -21.89 0.02 -4.77
C VAL A 98 -21.04 0.90 -3.83
N CYS A 99 -20.73 2.14 -4.22
CA CYS A 99 -19.95 3.06 -3.41
C CYS A 99 -20.70 3.44 -2.11
N ASP A 100 -22.00 3.71 -2.22
CA ASP A 100 -22.83 4.07 -1.06
C ASP A 100 -23.01 2.87 -0.12
N TRP A 101 -23.14 1.67 -0.69
CA TRP A 101 -23.18 0.43 0.09
C TRP A 101 -21.88 0.19 0.86
N ILE A 102 -20.71 0.34 0.21
CA ILE A 102 -19.40 0.23 0.89
C ILE A 102 -19.26 1.31 1.98
N ARG A 103 -19.70 2.55 1.72
CA ARG A 103 -19.69 3.63 2.72
C ARG A 103 -20.53 3.26 3.94
N LYS A 104 -21.74 2.73 3.74
CA LYS A 104 -22.60 2.25 4.82
C LYS A 104 -21.95 1.10 5.58
N PHE A 105 -21.39 0.13 4.87
CA PHE A 105 -20.70 -1.01 5.48
C PHE A 105 -19.53 -0.55 6.35
N LYS A 106 -18.68 0.35 5.84
CA LYS A 106 -17.56 0.93 6.59
C LYS A 106 -18.01 1.74 7.82
N TYR A 107 -19.17 2.38 7.76
CA TYR A 107 -19.76 3.06 8.91
C TYR A 107 -20.17 2.06 10.00
N GLU A 108 -20.77 0.94 9.62
CA GLU A 108 -21.16 -0.15 10.53
C GLU A 108 -19.94 -0.95 11.04
N HIS A 109 -18.86 -1.00 10.24
CA HIS A 109 -17.61 -1.70 10.52
C HIS A 109 -16.39 -0.76 10.43
N PRO A 110 -16.18 0.13 11.42
CA PRO A 110 -15.12 1.14 11.36
C PRO A 110 -13.70 0.59 11.29
N ALA A 111 -13.48 -0.68 11.63
CA ALA A 111 -12.18 -1.32 11.60
C ALA A 111 -11.80 -1.85 10.20
N VAL A 112 -12.67 -1.78 9.19
CA VAL A 112 -12.38 -2.24 7.82
C VAL A 112 -11.28 -1.40 7.17
N THR A 113 -10.10 -1.97 6.93
CA THR A 113 -8.97 -1.27 6.30
C THR A 113 -8.77 -1.68 4.84
N PHE A 114 -9.31 -2.83 4.44
CA PHE A 114 -9.13 -3.39 3.10
C PHE A 114 -10.48 -3.81 2.51
N VAL A 115 -10.71 -3.45 1.26
CA VAL A 115 -11.89 -3.86 0.48
C VAL A 115 -11.43 -4.38 -0.87
N ALA A 116 -11.86 -5.57 -1.28
CA ALA A 116 -11.62 -6.11 -2.60
C ALA A 116 -12.91 -6.27 -3.40
N ILE A 117 -12.87 -5.94 -4.69
CA ILE A 117 -13.97 -6.14 -5.64
C ILE A 117 -13.49 -7.07 -6.76
N ASP A 118 -14.02 -8.29 -6.80
CA ASP A 118 -13.69 -9.31 -7.80
C ASP A 118 -14.95 -9.75 -8.58
N THR A 119 -15.18 -9.29 -9.81
CA THR A 119 -14.28 -8.50 -10.67
C THR A 119 -14.76 -7.06 -10.86
N PHE A 120 -13.83 -6.15 -11.16
CA PHE A 120 -14.13 -4.78 -11.58
C PHE A 120 -15.08 -4.75 -12.78
N GLN A 121 -14.96 -5.71 -13.70
CA GLN A 121 -15.77 -5.76 -14.92
C GLN A 121 -17.28 -5.78 -14.66
N LEU A 122 -17.71 -6.34 -13.53
CA LEU A 122 -19.13 -6.44 -13.17
C LEU A 122 -19.71 -5.16 -12.58
N ILE A 123 -18.88 -4.29 -11.99
CA ILE A 123 -19.36 -3.04 -11.39
C ILE A 123 -19.28 -1.83 -12.32
N ARG A 124 -18.62 -1.98 -13.48
CA ARG A 124 -18.49 -0.92 -14.47
C ARG A 124 -19.78 -0.71 -15.24
N THR A 125 -20.02 0.53 -15.64
CA THR A 125 -21.06 0.86 -16.62
C THR A 125 -20.68 0.25 -17.97
N PRO A 126 -21.58 -0.49 -18.66
CA PRO A 126 -21.35 -0.92 -20.02
C PRO A 126 -21.38 0.30 -20.95
N THR A 127 -20.23 0.81 -21.37
CA THR A 127 -20.15 1.83 -22.42
C THR A 127 -19.86 1.19 -23.77
N GLY A 128 -20.53 1.68 -24.82
CA GLY A 128 -20.33 1.20 -26.20
C GLY A 128 -19.00 1.63 -26.82
N ASP A 129 -18.33 2.64 -26.24
CA ASP A 129 -17.06 3.19 -26.73
C ASP A 129 -15.92 2.94 -25.73
N VAL A 130 -14.98 2.08 -26.13
CA VAL A 130 -13.75 1.75 -25.40
C VAL A 130 -12.71 2.87 -25.60
N SER A 131 -13.03 4.09 -25.19
CA SER A 131 -12.10 5.22 -25.30
C SER A 131 -11.39 5.53 -23.99
N TYR A 132 -10.12 5.94 -24.10
CA TYR A 132 -9.18 6.30 -23.03
C TYR A 132 -9.74 7.21 -21.91
N GLY A 133 -10.59 8.18 -22.26
CA GLY A 133 -11.17 9.13 -21.30
C GLY A 133 -12.23 8.51 -20.37
N ASN A 134 -12.78 7.36 -20.77
CA ASN A 134 -13.85 6.70 -20.05
C ASN A 134 -13.31 5.94 -18.81
N ASP A 135 -12.17 5.25 -18.93
CA ASP A 135 -11.57 4.47 -17.83
C ASP A 135 -11.22 5.35 -16.61
N TYR A 136 -10.57 6.49 -16.83
CA TYR A 136 -10.17 7.39 -15.75
C TYR A 136 -11.38 7.98 -15.02
N THR A 137 -12.41 8.36 -15.79
CA THR A 137 -13.66 8.95 -15.27
C THR A 137 -14.45 7.93 -14.46
N GLU A 138 -14.54 6.68 -14.95
CA GLU A 138 -15.20 5.57 -14.25
C GLU A 138 -14.52 5.19 -12.93
N LEU A 139 -13.19 5.36 -12.84
CA LEU A 139 -12.44 5.06 -11.62
C LEU A 139 -12.48 6.19 -10.59
N GLN A 140 -12.86 7.43 -10.97
CA GLN A 140 -12.88 8.57 -10.03
C GLN A 140 -13.77 8.33 -8.80
N PRO A 141 -15.01 7.81 -8.91
CA PRO A 141 -15.84 7.53 -7.74
C PRO A 141 -15.20 6.55 -6.77
N LEU A 142 -14.54 5.50 -7.29
CA LEU A 142 -13.86 4.48 -6.48
C LEU A 142 -12.60 5.03 -5.80
N ARG A 143 -11.87 5.89 -6.51
CA ARG A 143 -10.70 6.58 -5.95
C ARG A 143 -11.10 7.52 -4.80
N ALA A 144 -12.12 8.33 -5.03
CA ALA A 144 -12.66 9.23 -4.00
C ALA A 144 -13.16 8.44 -2.78
N LEU A 145 -13.82 7.30 -3.00
CA LEU A 145 -14.27 6.41 -1.94
C LEU A 145 -13.10 5.87 -1.11
N ALA A 146 -12.02 5.39 -1.74
CA ALA A 146 -10.84 4.87 -1.04
C ALA A 146 -10.15 5.95 -0.18
N GLU A 147 -10.06 7.18 -0.72
CA GLU A 147 -9.50 8.34 0.00
C GLU A 147 -10.40 8.76 1.18
N GLU A 148 -11.71 8.86 0.96
CA GLU A 148 -12.72 9.23 1.97
C GLU A 148 -12.72 8.24 3.15
N LEU A 149 -12.82 6.95 2.83
CA LEU A 149 -12.97 5.88 3.83
C LEU A 149 -11.65 5.46 4.46
N LYS A 150 -10.53 5.96 3.93
CA LYS A 150 -9.17 5.62 4.33
C LYS A 150 -8.89 4.12 4.30
N ILE A 151 -9.23 3.49 3.19
CA ILE A 151 -9.05 2.05 2.95
C ILE A 151 -8.11 1.79 1.78
N CYS A 152 -7.53 0.59 1.73
CA CYS A 152 -7.01 0.02 0.50
C CYS A 152 -8.18 -0.63 -0.26
N LEU A 153 -8.52 -0.09 -1.44
CA LEU A 153 -9.57 -0.61 -2.31
C LEU A 153 -8.94 -1.33 -3.49
N LEU A 154 -8.97 -2.67 -3.49
CA LEU A 154 -8.39 -3.50 -4.54
C LEU A 154 -9.44 -3.92 -5.57
N LEU A 155 -9.24 -3.51 -6.81
CA LEU A 155 -10.03 -3.95 -7.96
C LEU A 155 -9.38 -5.15 -8.62
N VAL A 156 -10.10 -6.27 -8.82
CA VAL A 156 -9.58 -7.41 -9.57
C VAL A 156 -10.01 -7.31 -11.04
N HIS A 157 -9.06 -7.44 -11.96
CA HIS A 157 -9.30 -7.25 -13.38
C HIS A 157 -8.73 -8.39 -14.24
N HIS A 158 -9.44 -8.72 -15.32
CA HIS A 158 -8.97 -9.69 -16.31
C HIS A 158 -8.16 -9.00 -17.39
N LEU A 159 -6.94 -9.50 -17.66
CA LEU A 159 -6.17 -9.02 -18.80
C LEU A 159 -6.74 -9.56 -20.10
N ARG A 160 -6.77 -8.71 -21.13
CA ARG A 160 -6.95 -9.16 -22.51
C ARG A 160 -5.62 -9.75 -23.01
N LYS A 161 -5.71 -10.73 -23.92
CA LYS A 161 -4.53 -11.30 -24.59
C LYS A 161 -3.98 -10.28 -25.61
N MET A 162 -3.20 -9.32 -25.16
CA MET A 162 -2.42 -8.43 -26.01
C MET A 162 -0.92 -8.76 -25.83
N GLY A 163 -0.19 -8.82 -26.93
CA GLY A 163 1.23 -9.21 -26.99
C GLY A 163 2.20 -8.13 -26.54
N ASP A 164 1.89 -7.40 -25.47
CA ASP A 164 2.84 -6.45 -24.89
C ASP A 164 3.92 -7.20 -24.08
N LYS A 165 5.13 -6.67 -24.02
CA LYS A 165 6.21 -7.22 -23.18
C LYS A 165 6.13 -6.71 -21.74
N ASP A 166 5.58 -5.52 -21.53
CA ASP A 166 5.41 -4.94 -20.21
C ASP A 166 4.07 -5.41 -19.60
N PRO A 167 4.08 -6.18 -18.50
CA PRO A 167 2.87 -6.67 -17.85
C PRO A 167 1.92 -5.55 -17.42
N ILE A 168 2.43 -4.39 -17.02
CA ILE A 168 1.62 -3.24 -16.59
C ILE A 168 0.84 -2.68 -17.79
N ASN A 169 1.47 -2.64 -18.96
CA ASN A 169 0.80 -2.24 -20.21
C ASN A 169 -0.22 -3.28 -20.69
N LYS A 170 -0.12 -4.56 -20.29
CA LYS A 170 -1.16 -5.57 -20.56
C LYS A 170 -2.44 -5.33 -19.76
N LEU A 171 -2.31 -4.82 -18.53
CA LEU A 171 -3.43 -4.34 -17.71
C LEU A 171 -4.03 -3.07 -18.30
N SER A 172 -3.14 -2.31 -18.92
CA SER A 172 -3.34 -1.15 -19.77
C SER A 172 -4.76 -1.10 -20.36
N GLY A 173 -5.13 -1.86 -21.39
CA GLY A 173 -4.66 -1.64 -22.76
C GLY A 173 -4.91 -0.22 -23.31
N SER A 174 -5.11 0.76 -22.42
CA SER A 174 -5.07 2.20 -22.54
C SER A 174 -4.35 2.75 -21.29
N THR A 175 -3.48 3.76 -21.40
CA THR A 175 -2.72 4.32 -20.26
C THR A 175 -3.59 4.95 -19.15
N GLY A 176 -4.93 4.94 -19.27
CA GLY A 176 -5.88 5.62 -18.38
C GLY A 176 -6.05 4.94 -17.02
N ILE A 177 -6.09 3.60 -16.97
CA ILE A 177 -6.20 2.85 -15.70
C ILE A 177 -4.95 3.06 -14.86
N ALA A 178 -3.77 2.95 -15.48
CA ALA A 178 -2.50 3.09 -14.77
C ALA A 178 -2.30 4.48 -14.16
N GLY A 179 -2.80 5.53 -14.82
CA GLY A 179 -2.80 6.89 -14.28
C GLY A 179 -3.86 7.16 -13.21
N ALA A 180 -4.92 6.36 -13.13
CA ALA A 180 -6.02 6.57 -12.20
C ALA A 180 -5.78 5.97 -10.81
N VAL A 181 -5.05 4.86 -10.74
CA VAL A 181 -4.83 4.09 -9.50
C VAL A 181 -3.54 4.48 -8.79
N ASP A 182 -3.47 4.20 -7.49
CA ASP A 182 -2.32 4.48 -6.63
C ASP A 182 -1.29 3.33 -6.67
N ALA A 183 -1.74 2.09 -6.88
CA ALA A 183 -0.89 0.93 -7.15
C ALA A 183 -1.51 -0.07 -8.14
N ILE A 184 -0.64 -0.75 -8.88
CA ILE A 184 -0.95 -1.72 -9.93
C ILE A 184 -0.20 -3.01 -9.61
N TYR A 185 -0.91 -4.12 -9.72
CA TYR A 185 -0.36 -5.46 -9.59
C TYR A 185 -0.73 -6.29 -10.81
N VAL A 186 0.22 -7.07 -11.31
CA VAL A 186 0.00 -7.99 -12.43
C VAL A 186 0.50 -9.37 -12.06
N LEU A 187 -0.42 -10.33 -11.93
CA LEU A 187 -0.09 -11.73 -11.70
C LEU A 187 -0.04 -12.48 -13.03
N GLU A 188 1.14 -12.96 -13.38
CA GLU A 188 1.43 -13.61 -14.66
C GLU A 188 2.11 -14.97 -14.47
N LYS A 189 1.61 -16.00 -15.14
CA LYS A 189 2.29 -17.30 -15.27
C LYS A 189 2.98 -17.37 -16.64
N ASN A 190 4.13 -18.03 -16.75
CA ASN A 190 4.75 -18.24 -18.07
C ASN A 190 3.92 -19.24 -18.87
N GLU A 191 3.49 -20.33 -18.22
CA GLU A 191 2.53 -21.28 -18.78
C GLU A 191 1.31 -21.46 -17.89
N ARG A 192 0.15 -21.76 -18.51
CA ARG A 192 -1.13 -21.85 -17.79
C ARG A 192 -1.15 -22.93 -16.69
N ILE A 193 -0.38 -23.99 -16.88
CA ILE A 193 -0.35 -25.18 -16.02
C ILE A 193 0.73 -25.05 -14.93
N GLU A 194 1.68 -24.13 -15.08
CA GLU A 194 2.72 -23.92 -14.07
C GLU A 194 2.12 -23.50 -12.72
N ASN A 195 2.73 -24.00 -11.65
CA ASN A 195 2.45 -23.53 -10.29
C ASN A 195 3.18 -22.22 -9.98
N SER A 196 4.20 -21.85 -10.75
CA SER A 196 4.92 -20.59 -10.59
C SER A 196 4.23 -19.43 -11.30
N ALA A 197 4.22 -18.26 -10.65
CA ALA A 197 3.82 -17.00 -11.24
C ALA A 197 4.80 -15.89 -10.87
N THR A 198 4.74 -14.78 -11.59
CA THR A 198 5.37 -13.53 -11.20
C THR A 198 4.29 -12.51 -10.89
N LEU A 199 4.39 -11.89 -9.72
CA LEU A 199 3.64 -10.69 -9.36
C LEU A 199 4.52 -9.47 -9.62
N TYR A 200 4.12 -8.67 -10.60
CA TYR A 200 4.69 -7.35 -10.85
C TYR A 200 3.90 -6.33 -10.04
N ALA A 201 4.57 -5.45 -9.31
CA ALA A 201 3.95 -4.36 -8.56
C ALA A 201 4.60 -3.03 -8.97
N SER A 202 3.79 -1.97 -9.09
CA SER A 202 4.24 -0.61 -9.38
C SER A 202 3.20 0.39 -8.87
N GLY A 203 3.60 1.57 -8.44
CA GLY A 203 2.66 2.59 -7.95
C GLY A 203 3.32 3.89 -7.56
N ARG A 204 2.51 4.83 -7.07
CA ARG A 204 2.98 6.15 -6.64
C ARG A 204 3.67 6.10 -5.28
N ASP A 205 3.12 5.25 -4.40
CA ASP A 205 3.57 5.08 -3.01
C ASP A 205 4.36 3.78 -2.80
N ILE A 206 4.49 2.94 -3.83
CA ILE A 206 5.26 1.69 -3.79
C ILE A 206 6.35 1.70 -4.86
N ARG A 207 7.44 0.97 -4.60
CA ARG A 207 8.50 0.79 -5.61
C ARG A 207 8.08 -0.27 -6.62
N ASP A 208 8.69 -0.20 -7.80
CA ASP A 208 8.58 -1.28 -8.79
C ASP A 208 9.22 -2.56 -8.24
N ARG A 209 8.45 -3.65 -8.24
CA ARG A 209 8.87 -4.95 -7.72
C ARG A 209 8.46 -6.07 -8.67
N LYS A 210 9.31 -7.09 -8.74
CA LYS A 210 9.07 -8.35 -9.42
C LYS A 210 9.23 -9.47 -8.40
N MET A 211 8.12 -10.03 -7.97
CA MET A 211 8.06 -11.08 -6.96
C MET A 211 7.76 -12.41 -7.64
N LYS A 212 8.65 -13.40 -7.52
CA LYS A 212 8.41 -14.76 -8.00
C LYS A 212 7.65 -15.52 -6.93
N LEU A 213 6.52 -16.08 -7.32
CA LEU A 213 5.62 -16.81 -6.44
C LEU A 213 5.47 -18.25 -6.92
N GLU A 214 5.22 -19.16 -5.99
CA GLU A 214 4.84 -20.54 -6.26
C GLU A 214 3.54 -20.87 -5.52
N MET A 215 2.59 -21.46 -6.24
CA MET A 215 1.32 -21.88 -5.65
C MET A 215 1.54 -23.18 -4.87
N GLU A 216 1.25 -23.15 -3.57
CA GLU A 216 1.15 -24.35 -2.73
C GLU A 216 -0.12 -25.13 -3.11
N PRO A 217 -0.02 -26.34 -3.69
CA PRO A 217 -1.18 -27.03 -4.25
C PRO A 217 -2.24 -27.42 -3.21
N VAL A 218 -1.85 -27.66 -1.96
CA VAL A 218 -2.78 -28.11 -0.91
C VAL A 218 -3.62 -26.95 -0.39
N THR A 219 -2.97 -25.85 0.00
CA THR A 219 -3.65 -24.69 0.60
C THR A 219 -4.11 -23.67 -0.43
N CYS A 220 -3.67 -23.81 -1.68
CA CYS A 220 -3.91 -22.84 -2.76
C CYS A 220 -3.45 -21.41 -2.39
N THR A 221 -2.42 -21.29 -1.55
CA THR A 221 -1.76 -20.02 -1.19
C THR A 221 -0.54 -19.77 -2.07
N TRP A 222 -0.21 -18.51 -2.33
CA TRP A 222 1.01 -18.14 -3.04
C TRP A 222 2.17 -17.98 -2.06
N GLN A 223 3.25 -18.72 -2.26
CA GLN A 223 4.49 -18.62 -1.49
C GLN A 223 5.52 -17.78 -2.24
N LEU A 224 6.22 -16.89 -1.52
CA LEU A 224 7.26 -16.03 -2.11
C LEU A 224 8.57 -16.80 -2.27
N LEU A 225 9.05 -16.95 -3.50
CA LEU A 225 10.36 -17.55 -3.81
C LEU A 225 11.48 -16.52 -3.85
N SER A 226 11.22 -15.35 -4.44
CA SER A 226 12.20 -14.27 -4.55
C SER A 226 11.54 -12.94 -4.80
N ASP A 227 12.13 -11.86 -4.32
CA ASP A 227 11.71 -10.50 -4.58
C ASP A 227 12.85 -9.68 -5.20
N SER A 228 12.58 -8.99 -6.30
CA SER A 228 13.55 -8.10 -6.94
C SER A 228 13.83 -6.84 -6.14
N LEU A 229 12.99 -6.50 -5.17
CA LEU A 229 13.31 -5.49 -4.18
C LEU A 229 14.44 -6.02 -3.31
N THR A 230 15.68 -5.82 -3.79
CA THR A 230 16.82 -5.86 -2.90
C THR A 230 16.55 -4.81 -1.83
N MET A 231 16.39 -5.25 -0.58
CA MET A 231 16.35 -4.33 0.54
C MET A 231 17.74 -3.71 0.65
N PRO A 232 17.92 -2.40 0.43
CA PRO A 232 18.18 -1.58 1.56
C PRO A 232 16.80 -1.39 2.20
N GLU A 233 16.59 -1.93 3.41
CA GLU A 233 15.96 -1.06 4.41
C GLU A 233 16.54 0.31 4.14
N THR A 234 15.74 1.31 3.82
CA THR A 234 16.27 2.61 3.43
C THR A 234 17.20 3.02 4.57
N VAL A 235 18.51 2.76 4.42
CA VAL A 235 19.44 2.84 5.54
C VAL A 235 19.37 4.30 5.88
N MET A 236 18.91 4.58 7.09
CA MET A 236 18.74 5.94 7.53
C MET A 236 20.04 6.67 7.16
N PRO A 237 19.99 7.74 6.36
CA PRO A 237 21.20 8.36 5.85
C PRO A 237 22.10 8.73 7.02
N ASP A 238 23.41 8.68 6.81
CA ASP A 238 24.37 8.98 7.88
C ASP A 238 24.05 10.32 8.58
N GLU A 239 23.48 11.30 7.86
CA GLU A 239 22.97 12.56 8.41
C GLU A 239 21.87 12.39 9.45
N MET A 240 20.90 11.50 9.18
CA MET A 240 19.77 11.26 10.08
C MET A 240 20.20 10.39 11.26
N VAL A 241 21.13 9.44 11.04
CA VAL A 241 21.77 8.68 12.14
C VAL A 241 22.58 9.63 13.04
N ALA A 242 23.40 10.50 12.47
CA ALA A 242 24.17 11.50 13.19
C ALA A 242 23.26 12.49 13.94
N LEU A 243 22.16 12.92 13.34
CA LEU A 243 21.15 13.74 13.99
C LEU A 243 20.52 13.02 15.18
N GLY A 244 20.17 11.73 15.03
CA GLY A 244 19.68 10.90 16.14
C GLY A 244 20.67 10.83 17.29
N THR A 245 21.95 10.57 17.00
CA THR A 245 23.03 10.52 17.98
C THR A 245 23.24 11.87 18.68
N LEU A 246 23.31 12.97 17.92
CA LEU A 246 23.43 14.33 18.44
C LEU A 246 22.27 14.67 19.39
N MET A 247 21.05 14.32 19.02
CA MET A 247 19.86 14.63 19.80
C MET A 247 19.72 13.77 21.06
N LYS A 248 20.18 12.52 21.04
CA LYS A 248 20.32 11.69 22.25
C LYS A 248 21.27 12.31 23.28
N ALA A 249 22.33 12.98 22.83
CA ALA A 249 23.30 13.63 23.71
C ALA A 249 22.85 15.02 24.19
N THR A 250 22.27 15.83 23.31
CA THR A 250 21.94 17.24 23.60
C THR A 250 20.52 17.46 24.13
N LEU A 251 19.61 16.52 23.88
CA LEU A 251 18.17 16.52 24.24
C LEU A 251 17.32 17.63 23.59
N LEU A 252 17.86 18.83 23.41
CA LEU A 252 17.19 19.96 22.81
C LEU A 252 18.18 20.82 22.02
N PHE A 253 17.86 21.06 20.75
CA PHE A 253 18.55 22.00 19.89
C PHE A 253 17.62 23.15 19.51
N ASN A 254 18.08 24.38 19.66
CA ASN A 254 17.41 25.58 19.15
C ASN A 254 18.43 26.43 18.39
N GLY A 255 18.20 26.65 17.10
CA GLY A 255 19.12 27.43 16.27
C GLY A 255 18.60 27.65 14.87
N SER A 256 19.42 28.20 14.00
CA SER A 256 19.13 28.28 12.57
C SER A 256 19.33 26.91 11.91
N ASN A 257 18.77 26.73 10.70
CA ASN A 257 19.07 25.53 9.91
C ASN A 257 20.57 25.44 9.54
N THR A 258 21.26 26.57 9.46
CA THR A 258 22.71 26.63 9.19
C THR A 258 23.49 26.08 10.37
N ASP A 259 23.16 26.50 11.60
CA ASP A 259 23.84 26.03 12.81
C ASP A 259 23.72 24.51 12.96
N LEU A 260 22.52 23.97 12.73
CA LEU A 260 22.30 22.52 12.78
C LEU A 260 23.08 21.78 11.68
N ALA A 261 23.12 22.33 10.47
CA ALA A 261 23.85 21.72 9.37
C ALA A 261 25.37 21.75 9.62
N SER A 262 25.91 22.82 10.21
CA SER A 262 27.32 22.92 10.61
C SER A 262 27.68 21.91 11.70
N ALA A 263 26.81 21.70 12.70
CA ALA A 263 27.02 20.70 13.75
C ALA A 263 27.08 19.26 13.18
N LEU A 264 26.19 18.93 12.25
CA LEU A 264 26.21 17.64 11.57
C LEU A 264 27.41 17.50 10.62
N SER A 265 27.79 18.57 9.93
CA SER A 265 28.95 18.57 9.03
C SER A 265 30.25 18.28 9.78
N ALA A 266 30.43 18.89 10.96
CA ALA A 266 31.58 18.64 11.82
C ALA A 266 31.64 17.19 12.33
N THR A 267 30.48 16.59 12.60
CA THR A 267 30.37 15.20 13.07
C THR A 267 30.67 14.19 11.97
N LEU A 268 30.22 14.47 10.74
CA LEU A 268 30.33 13.55 9.60
C LEU A 268 31.56 13.78 8.71
N GLY A 269 32.33 14.85 8.96
CA GLY A 269 33.52 15.17 8.16
C GLY A 269 33.22 15.55 6.71
N ARG A 270 31.97 15.94 6.39
CA ARG A 270 31.55 16.39 5.05
C ARG A 270 30.58 17.57 5.14
N GLU A 271 30.56 18.41 4.11
CA GLU A 271 29.69 19.57 4.07
C GLU A 271 28.22 19.17 3.86
N ILE A 272 27.34 19.65 4.74
CA ILE A 272 25.89 19.48 4.63
C ILE A 272 25.26 20.86 4.50
N THR A 273 24.48 21.07 3.44
CA THR A 273 23.76 22.34 3.27
C THR A 273 22.52 22.41 4.15
N ALA A 274 22.20 23.60 4.67
CA ALA A 274 20.98 23.83 5.45
C ALA A 274 19.69 23.42 4.70
N LYS A 275 19.66 23.62 3.37
CA LYS A 275 18.53 23.21 2.51
C LYS A 275 18.44 21.68 2.42
N GLY A 276 19.55 21.00 2.12
CA GLY A 276 19.59 19.54 2.02
C GLY A 276 19.23 18.86 3.33
N MET A 277 19.81 19.33 4.45
CA MET A 277 19.48 18.86 5.79
C MET A 277 17.98 18.98 6.09
N LYS A 278 17.38 20.16 5.83
CA LYS A 278 15.95 20.35 6.08
C LYS A 278 15.06 19.46 5.18
N GLN A 279 15.45 19.25 3.93
CA GLN A 279 14.75 18.32 3.02
C GLN A 279 14.84 16.88 3.53
N MET A 280 16.02 16.45 4.01
CA MET A 280 16.21 15.12 4.60
C MET A 280 15.39 14.95 5.87
N MET A 281 15.44 15.88 6.83
CA MET A 281 14.61 15.81 8.05
C MET A 281 13.12 15.65 7.72
N ASN A 282 12.61 16.43 6.77
CA ASN A 282 11.20 16.34 6.38
C ASN A 282 10.87 15.00 5.70
N ARG A 283 11.79 14.45 4.89
CA ARG A 283 11.62 13.16 4.19
C ARG A 283 11.63 11.98 5.16
N TRP A 284 12.46 12.05 6.21
CA TRP A 284 12.66 10.98 7.19
C TRP A 284 11.92 11.23 8.50
N ARG A 285 10.93 12.13 8.49
CA ARG A 285 10.25 12.61 9.69
C ARG A 285 9.69 11.47 10.54
N PHE A 286 8.96 10.54 9.93
CA PHE A 286 8.28 9.47 10.67
C PHE A 286 9.28 8.53 11.34
N GLN A 287 10.35 8.15 10.63
CA GLN A 287 11.43 7.34 11.21
C GLN A 287 12.15 8.08 12.35
N MET A 288 12.37 9.40 12.21
CA MET A 288 12.98 10.21 13.27
C MET A 288 12.05 10.31 14.50
N GLU A 289 10.74 10.50 14.29
CA GLU A 289 9.74 10.55 15.38
C GLU A 289 9.65 9.20 16.10
N ALA A 290 9.72 8.07 15.39
CA ALA A 290 9.79 6.72 15.98
C ALA A 290 11.05 6.51 16.83
N LEU A 291 12.17 7.15 16.46
CA LEU A 291 13.40 7.20 17.27
C LEU A 291 13.33 8.22 18.41
N GLY A 292 12.23 8.94 18.59
CA GLY A 292 12.04 9.94 19.64
C GLY A 292 12.56 11.35 19.29
N VAL A 293 12.91 11.62 18.03
CA VAL A 293 13.42 12.91 17.56
C VAL A 293 12.31 13.69 16.84
N TYR A 294 11.90 14.81 17.44
CA TYR A 294 10.85 15.68 16.92
C TYR A 294 11.43 17.03 16.51
N PHE A 295 10.94 17.62 15.42
CA PHE A 295 11.41 18.94 14.99
C PHE A 295 10.31 19.87 14.50
N GLU A 296 10.46 21.16 14.80
CA GLU A 296 9.53 22.23 14.44
C GLU A 296 10.28 23.41 13.84
N SER A 297 9.74 23.95 12.75
CA SER A 297 10.27 25.16 12.13
C SER A 297 9.52 26.38 12.63
N ARG A 298 10.27 27.41 13.05
CA ARG A 298 9.73 28.70 13.47
C ARG A 298 10.36 29.80 12.64
N ARG A 299 9.60 30.86 12.36
CA ARG A 299 10.15 32.11 11.82
C ARG A 299 10.18 33.19 12.90
N SER A 300 11.27 33.94 12.95
CA SER A 300 11.41 35.13 13.80
C SER A 300 12.23 36.17 13.03
N ASN A 301 11.73 37.40 12.92
CA ASN A 301 12.39 38.51 12.22
C ASN A 301 12.91 38.15 10.81
N GLY A 302 12.12 37.40 10.03
CA GLY A 302 12.50 36.98 8.67
C GLY A 302 13.46 35.79 8.59
N GLN A 303 14.06 35.36 9.70
CA GLN A 303 14.97 34.23 9.77
C GLN A 303 14.24 32.94 10.14
N LYS A 304 14.67 31.82 9.55
CA LYS A 304 14.13 30.48 9.80
C LYS A 304 14.94 29.77 10.88
N TYR A 305 14.26 29.44 11.96
CA TYR A 305 14.78 28.67 13.08
C TYR A 305 14.21 27.26 13.07
N ILE A 306 14.95 26.34 13.67
CA ILE A 306 14.53 24.98 13.93
C ILE A 306 14.73 24.65 15.40
N ARG A 307 13.69 24.05 15.97
CA ARG A 307 13.72 23.41 17.28
C ARG A 307 13.71 21.91 17.05
N VAL A 308 14.71 21.20 17.56
CA VAL A 308 14.76 19.73 17.54
C VAL A 308 14.79 19.24 18.97
N LYS A 309 13.93 18.28 19.33
CA LYS A 309 13.78 17.74 20.66
C LYS A 309 13.92 16.23 20.61
N TYR A 310 14.67 15.66 21.53
CA TYR A 310 14.66 14.23 21.81
C TYR A 310 13.74 13.95 23.00
N VAL A 311 12.90 12.93 22.86
CA VAL A 311 12.14 12.33 23.95
C VAL A 311 12.46 10.84 23.89
N SER A 312 12.96 10.28 24.98
CA SER A 312 13.21 8.83 25.03
C SER A 312 11.90 8.10 24.71
N PRO A 313 11.87 7.23 23.68
CA PRO A 313 10.69 6.45 23.41
C PRO A 313 10.43 5.57 24.63
N GLN A 314 9.27 5.75 25.26
CA GLN A 314 8.81 4.85 26.32
C GLN A 314 8.75 3.44 25.71
N PRO A 315 9.19 2.38 26.42
CA PRO A 315 8.88 1.04 25.98
C PRO A 315 7.36 0.95 25.91
N THR A 316 6.82 0.71 24.72
CA THR A 316 5.43 0.30 24.57
C THR A 316 5.25 -0.96 25.41
N GLU A 317 4.52 -0.85 26.52
CA GLU A 317 3.97 -2.02 27.20
C GLU A 317 3.13 -2.76 26.16
N SER A 318 3.69 -3.85 25.64
CA SER A 318 2.97 -4.82 24.83
C SER A 318 1.91 -5.47 25.72
N ALA A 319 0.64 -5.16 25.44
CA ALA A 319 -0.53 -5.88 25.93
C ALA A 319 -1.26 -6.48 24.73
#